data_AF-A0ABD0PB05-F1
#
_entry.id   AF-A0ABD0PB05-F1
#
_cell.length_a   1.000
_cell.length_b   1.000
_cell.length_c   1.000
_cell.angle_alpha   90.00
_cell.angle_beta   90.00
_cell.angle_gamma   90.00
#
_symmetry.space_group_name_H-M   'P 1'
#
loop_
_entity.id
_entity.type
_entity.pdbx_description
1 polymer ?
#
loop_
_entity_poly.entity_id
_entity_poly.type
_entity_poly.pdbx_seq_one_letter_code
_entity_poly.pdbx_strand_id
1 'polypeptide(L)' 'PVENDNTLKIKNEKTRSLLLFTNVTEKHFGNYTCFASNRLGASNASMLLF' A
#
# COMPACT_ATOMS: atom_id res chain seq x y z
N PRO A 1 4.98 -10.31 2.23
CA PRO A 1 5.08 -8.88 1.84
C PRO A 1 4.05 -8.58 0.75
N VAL A 2 3.53 -7.34 0.66
CA VAL A 2 2.62 -6.91 -0.43
C VAL A 2 3.17 -7.31 -1.82
N GLU A 3 4.49 -7.34 -1.95
CA GLU A 3 5.24 -7.67 -3.16
C GLU A 3 5.08 -9.14 -3.63
N ASN A 4 4.58 -10.06 -2.80
CA ASN A 4 4.43 -11.48 -3.13
C ASN A 4 2.97 -11.90 -3.41
N ASP A 5 2.02 -10.96 -3.46
CA ASP A 5 0.63 -11.27 -3.76
C ASP A 5 0.25 -10.77 -5.15
N ASN A 6 0.03 -11.71 -6.09
CA ASN A 6 -0.34 -11.40 -7.47
C ASN A 6 -1.70 -10.67 -7.59
N THR A 7 -2.50 -10.64 -6.52
CA THR A 7 -3.78 -9.91 -6.47
C THR A 7 -3.63 -8.47 -5.99
N LEU A 8 -2.45 -8.08 -5.50
CA LEU A 8 -2.08 -6.72 -5.09
C LEU A 8 -1.24 -6.04 -6.16
N LYS A 9 -1.54 -4.77 -6.44
CA LYS A 9 -0.76 -3.95 -7.38
C LYS A 9 -0.53 -2.57 -6.80
N ILE A 10 0.71 -2.09 -6.83
CA ILE A 10 1.04 -0.71 -6.52
C ILE A 10 1.07 0.09 -7.82
N LYS A 11 0.20 1.09 -7.95
CA LYS A 11 0.19 2.04 -9.06
C LYS A 11 0.70 3.39 -8.58
N ASN A 12 1.85 3.79 -9.08
CA ASN A 12 2.40 5.12 -8.82
C ASN A 12 1.89 6.12 -9.86
N GLU A 13 1.30 7.20 -9.37
CA GLU A 13 0.92 8.38 -10.15
C GLU A 13 1.80 9.57 -9.72
N LYS A 14 1.67 10.70 -10.40
CA LYS A 14 2.62 11.83 -10.30
C LYS A 14 2.85 12.33 -8.87
N THR A 15 1.82 12.30 -8.02
CA THR A 15 1.86 12.78 -6.62
C THR A 15 1.27 11.79 -5.61
N ARG A 16 0.87 10.58 -6.05
CA ARG A 16 0.22 9.60 -5.18
C ARG A 16 0.58 8.17 -5.58
N SER A 17 0.64 7.29 -4.59
CA SER A 17 0.77 5.85 -4.80
C SER A 17 -0.53 5.16 -4.35
N LEU A 18 -1.01 4.22 -5.16
CA LEU A 18 -2.27 3.52 -4.93
C LEU A 18 -1.98 2.02 -4.77
N LEU A 19 -2.38 1.44 -3.63
CA LEU A 19 -2.42 0.00 -3.45
C LEU A 19 -3.81 -0.51 -3.90
N LEU A 20 -3.81 -1.30 -4.96
CA LEU A 20 -5.01 -1.84 -5.61
C LEU A 20 -5.14 -3.33 -5.34
N PHE A 21 -6.36 -3.76 -5.01
CA PHE A 21 -6.73 -5.15 -4.79
C PHE A 21 -7.58 -5.62 -5.96
N THR A 22 -7.22 -6.73 -6.59
CA THR A 22 -8.03 -7.30 -7.69
C THR A 22 -9.27 -8.01 -7.14
N ASN A 23 -9.10 -8.70 -6.00
CA ASN A 23 -10.18 -9.31 -5.23
C ASN A 23 -9.79 -9.35 -3.75
N VAL A 24 -10.65 -8.86 -2.85
CA VAL A 24 -10.38 -8.82 -1.40
C VAL A 24 -10.85 -10.13 -0.75
N THR A 25 -10.06 -10.65 0.19
CA THR A 25 -10.28 -11.93 0.88
C THR A 25 -9.74 -11.79 2.30
N GLU A 26 -10.08 -12.70 3.23
CA GLU A 26 -9.65 -12.65 4.64
C GLU A 26 -8.13 -12.53 4.83
N LYS A 27 -7.32 -13.14 3.93
CA LYS A 27 -5.84 -13.01 3.96
C LYS A 27 -5.33 -11.57 3.77
N HIS A 28 -6.18 -10.65 3.31
CA HIS A 28 -5.85 -9.23 3.13
C HIS A 28 -6.17 -8.38 4.36
N PHE A 29 -6.77 -8.94 5.41
CA PHE A 29 -6.97 -8.24 6.67
C PHE A 29 -5.63 -7.82 7.28
N GLY A 30 -5.52 -6.57 7.73
CA GLY A 30 -4.33 -6.13 8.46
C GLY A 30 -4.02 -4.64 8.36
N ASN A 31 -2.90 -4.27 9.00
CA ASN A 31 -2.38 -2.90 9.00
C ASN A 31 -1.53 -2.66 7.76
N TYR A 32 -1.97 -1.72 6.93
CA TYR A 32 -1.26 -1.26 5.76
C TYR A 32 -0.58 0.06 6.08
N THR A 33 0.73 0.13 5.86
CA THR A 33 1.51 1.35 6.04
C THR A 33 1.97 1.87 4.69
N CYS A 34 1.58 3.11 4.38
CA CYS A 34 2.14 3.86 3.26
C CYS A 34 3.40 4.58 3.72
N PHE A 35 4.48 4.42 2.97
CA PHE A 35 5.77 5.09 3.19
C PHE A 35 6.03 6.04 2.02
N ALA A 36 6.20 7.34 2.32
CA ALA A 36 6.51 8.36 1.32
C ALA A 36 7.82 9.07 1.67
N SER A 37 8.69 9.27 0.69
CA SER A 37 9.98 9.93 0.89
C SER A 37 10.35 10.90 -0.24
N ASN A 38 11.12 11.92 0.12
CA ASN A 38 11.77 12.85 -0.82
C ASN A 38 13.17 13.24 -0.29
N ARG A 39 13.85 14.18 -0.94
CA ARG A 39 15.22 14.59 -0.55
C ARG A 39 15.32 15.24 0.83
N LEU A 40 14.22 15.72 1.40
CA LEU A 40 14.18 16.42 2.70
C LEU A 40 13.80 15.48 3.86
N GLY A 41 13.20 14.32 3.57
CA GLY A 41 12.81 13.38 4.61
C GLY A 41 11.79 12.33 4.14
N ALA A 42 11.17 11.67 5.12
CA ALA A 42 10.16 10.65 4.90
C ALA A 42 9.01 10.78 5.91
N SER A 43 7.84 10.27 5.54
CA SER A 43 6.65 10.24 6.39
C SER A 43 5.84 8.98 6.11
N ASN A 44 5.20 8.45 7.17
CA ASN A 44 4.43 7.22 7.13
C ASN A 44 3.03 7.45 7.66
N ALA A 45 2.06 6.73 7.10
CA ALA A 45 0.71 6.66 7.62
C ALA A 45 0.21 5.21 7.55
N SER A 46 -0.45 4.76 8.61
CA SER A 46 -0.99 3.41 8.70
C SER A 46 -2.52 3.43 8.76
N MET A 47 -3.14 2.45 8.11
CA MET A 47 -4.58 2.23 8.12
C MET A 47 -4.88 0.75 8.26
N LEU A 48 -5.88 0.42 9.07
CA LEU A 48 -6.39 -0.94 9.21
C LEU A 48 -7.42 -1.22 8.10
N LEU A 49 -7.20 -2.29 7.35
CA LEU A 49 -8.20 -2.86 6.44
C LEU A 49 -8.91 -4.01 7.16
N PHE A 50 -10.23 -3.86 7.31
CA PHE A 50 -11.13 -4.85 7.92
C PHE A 50 -11.72 -5.80 6.88
#